data_AF-A0AA88HYH1-F1
#
_entry.id   AF-A0AA88HYH1-F1
#
_cell.length_a   1.000
_cell.length_b   1.000
_cell.length_c   1.000
_cell.angle_alpha   90.00
_cell.angle_beta   90.00
_cell.angle_gamma   90.00
#
_symmetry.space_group_name_H-M   'P 1'
#
loop_
_entity.id
_entity.type
_entity.pdbx_description
1 polymer ?
#
loop_
_entity_poly.entity_id
_entity_poly.type
_entity_poly.pdbx_seq_one_letter_code
_entity_poly.pdbx_strand_id
1 'polypeptide(L)'
;MGVGISTGQILLYDIRSDKPFTVKDHQYGKEIKKLDSHPYQGHDLVTSMQSRVLRYWDKDMADFNDFCLVPDTGMMFLANKDKKMLTYYIPSLGPAPSWCSFLDNLTEELEETNVTSVYDDFRFVTAKDLDEPGLSHLTGSEMLCAYGSGSCVFKRHEARYTAVKAAKGLKREAREATELKRDEQDIFNAP
;
A
#
# COMPACT_ATOMS: atom_id res chain seq x y z
N MET A 1 -9.06 -11.86 32.50
CA MET A 1 -8.84 -10.48 33.01
C MET A 1 -7.53 -9.96 32.43
N GLY A 2 -7.46 -8.70 32.01
CA GLY A 2 -6.22 -8.10 31.49
C GLY A 2 -5.76 -6.93 32.36
N VAL A 3 -4.47 -6.87 32.66
CA VAL A 3 -3.85 -5.83 33.49
C VAL A 3 -2.73 -5.18 32.67
N GLY A 4 -2.75 -3.86 32.57
CA GLY A 4 -1.66 -3.08 31.98
C GLY A 4 -0.83 -2.41 33.08
N ILE A 5 0.49 -2.48 32.99
CA ILE A 5 1.38 -1.87 33.97
C ILE A 5 2.07 -0.61 33.43
N SER A 6 2.62 0.20 34.33
CA SER A 6 3.27 1.48 34.01
C SER A 6 4.55 1.33 33.17
N THR A 7 5.18 0.16 33.20
CA THR A 7 6.37 -0.14 32.38
C THR A 7 6.02 -0.52 30.92
N GLY A 8 4.75 -0.70 30.59
CA GLY A 8 4.30 -1.03 29.24
C GLY A 8 4.07 -2.52 28.97
N GLN A 9 4.10 -3.34 30.02
CA GLN A 9 3.72 -4.74 29.92
C GLN A 9 2.21 -4.91 30.13
N ILE A 10 1.67 -5.96 29.51
CA ILE A 10 0.28 -6.38 29.60
C ILE A 10 0.30 -7.82 30.08
N LEU A 11 -0.45 -8.09 31.14
CA LEU A 11 -0.57 -9.40 31.76
C LEU A 11 -2.02 -9.85 31.64
N LEU A 12 -2.24 -10.99 31.00
CA LEU A 12 -3.55 -11.64 30.96
C LEU A 12 -3.61 -12.75 31.99
N TYR A 13 -4.68 -12.75 32.77
CA TYR A 13 -4.97 -13.71 33.84
C TYR A 13 -6.26 -14.46 33.56
N ASP A 14 -6.27 -15.75 33.88
CA ASP A 14 -7.49 -16.49 34.17
C ASP A 14 -7.89 -16.17 35.62
N ILE A 15 -9.18 -15.96 35.89
CA ILE A 15 -9.69 -15.69 37.25
C ILE A 15 -9.39 -16.82 38.24
N ARG A 16 -9.08 -18.02 37.76
CA ARG A 16 -8.79 -19.21 38.57
C ARG A 16 -7.30 -19.35 38.92
N SER A 17 -6.44 -18.55 38.29
CA SER A 17 -4.98 -18.65 38.41
C SER A 17 -4.42 -17.34 38.96
N ASP A 18 -3.49 -17.44 39.90
CA ASP A 18 -2.69 -16.32 40.39
C ASP A 18 -1.52 -15.96 39.44
N LYS A 19 -1.25 -16.82 38.45
CA LYS A 19 -0.21 -16.62 37.43
C LYS A 19 -0.80 -16.12 36.12
N PRO A 20 -0.14 -15.15 35.47
CA PRO A 20 -0.54 -14.70 34.14
C PRO A 20 -0.29 -15.83 33.13
N PHE A 21 -1.24 -16.06 32.21
CA PHE A 21 -1.07 -17.03 31.14
C PHE A 21 -0.37 -16.41 29.92
N THR A 22 -0.56 -15.11 29.68
CA THR A 22 0.11 -14.37 28.61
C THR A 22 0.70 -13.08 29.14
N VAL A 23 1.98 -12.84 28.84
CA VAL A 23 2.66 -11.58 29.11
C VAL A 23 3.12 -10.99 27.79
N LYS A 24 2.71 -9.77 27.48
CA LYS A 24 3.09 -9.03 26.27
C LYS A 24 3.71 -7.71 26.66
N ASP A 25 4.81 -7.33 26.01
CA ASP A 25 5.47 -6.04 26.23
C ASP A 25 5.34 -5.18 24.98
N HIS A 26 4.97 -3.92 25.17
CA HIS A 26 4.97 -2.94 24.10
C HIS A 26 6.37 -2.45 23.72
N GLN A 27 7.36 -2.65 24.59
CA GLN A 27 8.78 -2.29 24.44
C GLN A 27 9.07 -0.78 24.38
N TYR A 28 8.04 0.07 24.51
CA TYR A 28 8.21 1.54 24.53
C TYR A 28 8.45 2.14 25.92
N GLY A 29 8.47 1.32 26.98
CA GLY A 29 8.73 1.77 28.34
C GLY A 29 7.72 2.80 28.88
N LYS A 30 6.48 2.79 28.37
CA LYS A 30 5.40 3.71 28.75
C LYS A 30 4.18 2.94 29.24
N GLU A 31 3.44 3.58 30.13
CA GLU A 31 2.23 2.98 30.71
C GLU A 31 1.19 2.59 29.67
N ILE A 32 0.55 1.44 29.92
CA ILE A 32 -0.66 1.05 29.21
C ILE A 32 -1.81 1.89 29.76
N LYS A 33 -2.35 2.79 28.94
CA LYS A 33 -3.42 3.72 29.32
C LYS A 33 -4.80 3.08 29.29
N LYS A 34 -5.02 2.16 28.35
CA LYS A 34 -6.28 1.44 28.22
C LYS A 34 -6.02 0.06 27.65
N LEU A 35 -6.73 -0.92 28.19
CA LEU A 35 -6.76 -2.28 27.70
C LEU A 35 -8.23 -2.68 27.58
N ASP A 36 -8.60 -3.23 26.43
CA ASP A 36 -9.95 -3.70 26.15
C ASP A 36 -9.87 -5.03 25.41
N SER A 37 -10.88 -5.87 25.53
CA SER A 37 -10.97 -7.14 24.79
C SER A 37 -12.34 -7.27 24.19
N HIS A 38 -12.39 -7.49 22.88
CA HIS A 38 -13.64 -7.60 22.15
C HIS A 38 -13.63 -8.80 21.19
N PRO A 39 -14.64 -9.68 21.26
CA PRO A 39 -14.76 -10.77 20.31
C PRO A 39 -15.17 -10.21 18.94
N TYR A 40 -14.44 -10.59 17.89
CA TYR A 40 -14.75 -10.21 16.51
C TYR A 40 -14.60 -11.43 15.59
N GLN A 41 -15.68 -11.80 14.90
CA GLN A 41 -15.68 -12.93 13.95
C GLN A 41 -15.10 -14.26 14.51
N GLY A 42 -15.31 -14.52 15.81
CA GLY A 42 -14.80 -15.73 16.47
C GLY A 42 -13.36 -15.64 16.99
N HIS A 43 -12.68 -14.51 16.78
CA HIS A 43 -11.39 -14.19 17.36
C HIS A 43 -11.53 -13.33 18.61
N ASP A 44 -10.67 -13.58 19.60
CA ASP A 44 -10.71 -12.91 20.89
C ASP A 44 -9.67 -11.77 20.90
N LEU A 45 -9.99 -10.69 20.20
CA LEU A 45 -9.05 -9.60 19.98
C LEU A 45 -8.85 -8.75 21.24
N VAL A 46 -7.60 -8.49 21.58
CA VAL A 46 -7.19 -7.60 22.67
C VAL A 46 -6.62 -6.33 22.08
N THR A 47 -7.14 -5.21 22.57
CA THR A 47 -6.80 -3.86 22.15
C THR A 47 -6.07 -3.16 23.28
N SER A 48 -4.86 -2.71 22.99
CA SER A 48 -3.95 -2.14 23.98
C SER A 48 -3.47 -0.77 23.52
N MET A 49 -3.65 0.22 24.38
CA MET A 49 -3.39 1.62 24.08
C MET A 49 -2.31 2.19 25.00
N GLN A 50 -1.32 2.82 24.39
CA GLN A 50 -0.31 3.66 25.03
C GLN A 50 -0.43 5.10 24.54
N SER A 51 0.47 5.98 25.00
CA SER A 51 0.43 7.40 24.65
C SER A 51 0.58 7.72 23.16
N ARG A 52 1.14 6.82 22.33
CA ARG A 52 1.35 7.04 20.88
C ARG A 52 1.06 5.82 20.01
N VAL A 53 0.68 4.69 20.63
CA VAL A 53 0.56 3.40 19.96
C VAL A 53 -0.72 2.73 20.39
N LEU A 54 -1.51 2.29 19.42
CA LEU A 54 -2.66 1.42 19.60
C LEU A 54 -2.34 0.11 18.89
N ARG A 55 -2.38 -1.01 19.61
CA ARG A 55 -2.12 -2.34 19.08
C ARG A 55 -3.32 -3.25 19.29
N TYR A 56 -3.68 -3.94 18.22
CA TYR A 56 -4.63 -5.04 18.22
C TYR A 56 -3.83 -6.33 18.12
N TRP A 57 -4.17 -7.31 18.94
CA TRP A 57 -3.55 -8.63 18.91
C TRP A 57 -4.54 -9.69 19.41
N ASP A 58 -4.48 -10.87 18.83
CA ASP A 58 -5.31 -12.00 19.25
C ASP A 58 -4.77 -12.63 20.54
N LYS A 59 -5.64 -13.10 21.44
CA LYS A 59 -5.21 -13.87 22.62
C LYS A 59 -4.54 -15.17 22.20
N ASP A 60 -5.06 -15.80 21.15
CA ASP A 60 -4.61 -17.09 20.63
C ASP A 60 -3.52 -16.90 19.58
N MET A 61 -2.49 -16.11 19.91
CA MET A 61 -1.28 -16.08 19.10
C MET A 61 -0.74 -17.51 19.05
N ALA A 62 -0.59 -18.06 17.84
CA ALA A 62 -0.16 -19.43 17.63
C ALA A 62 1.14 -19.70 18.42
N ASP A 63 1.07 -20.59 19.40
CA ASP A 63 2.24 -21.04 20.13
C ASP A 63 3.17 -21.78 19.15
N PHE A 64 4.42 -21.34 19.09
CA PHE A 64 5.48 -22.08 18.43
C PHE A 64 6.05 -23.10 19.41
N ASN A 65 6.01 -24.37 19.04
CA ASN A 65 6.55 -25.46 19.84
C ASN A 65 8.06 -25.60 19.63
N ASP A 66 8.52 -25.48 18.38
CA ASP A 66 9.92 -25.67 18.00
C ASP A 66 10.23 -25.01 16.64
N PHE A 67 11.52 -24.87 16.31
CA PHE A 67 12.00 -24.43 15.01
C PHE A 67 13.16 -25.30 14.51
N CYS A 68 13.24 -25.49 13.19
CA CYS A 68 14.30 -26.25 12.54
C CYS A 68 14.91 -25.43 11.41
N LEU A 69 16.23 -25.20 11.48
CA LEU A 69 17.01 -24.54 10.44
C LEU A 69 17.58 -25.60 9.51
N VAL A 70 17.48 -25.37 8.19
CA VAL A 70 18.17 -26.21 7.21
C VAL A 70 19.63 -25.75 7.14
N PRO A 71 20.61 -26.63 7.41
CA PRO A 71 22.02 -26.26 7.41
C PRO A 71 22.45 -25.61 6.09
N ASP A 72 23.32 -24.60 6.17
CA ASP A 72 23.93 -23.88 5.04
C ASP A 72 22.93 -23.20 4.07
N THR A 73 21.69 -22.92 4.53
CA THR A 73 20.64 -22.26 3.72
C THR A 73 19.90 -21.19 4.51
N GLY A 74 19.13 -20.34 3.82
CA GLY A 74 18.26 -19.33 4.43
C GLY A 74 16.88 -19.85 4.87
N MET A 75 16.66 -21.17 4.89
CA MET A 75 15.33 -21.78 5.09
C MET A 75 15.14 -22.28 6.52
N MET A 76 13.97 -22.00 7.10
CA MET A 76 13.57 -22.48 8.42
C MET A 76 12.11 -22.96 8.47
N PHE A 77 11.85 -23.93 9.32
CA PHE A 77 10.52 -24.44 9.64
C PHE A 77 10.17 -24.10 11.08
N LEU A 78 8.94 -23.64 11.31
CA LEU A 78 8.37 -23.40 12.63
C LEU A 78 7.20 -24.35 12.84
N ALA A 79 7.28 -25.12 13.91
CA ALA A 79 6.19 -25.97 14.38
C ALA A 79 5.24 -25.11 15.21
N ASN A 80 4.08 -24.78 14.66
CA ASN A 80 2.97 -24.12 15.36
C ASN A 80 1.86 -25.13 15.71
N LYS A 81 0.86 -24.68 16.47
CA LYS A 81 -0.33 -25.48 16.80
C LYS A 81 -1.40 -25.52 15.70
N ASP A 82 -1.15 -24.89 14.55
CA ASP A 82 -2.09 -24.91 13.42
C ASP A 82 -1.95 -26.18 12.58
N LYS A 83 -2.94 -26.42 11.71
CA LYS A 83 -2.93 -27.56 10.77
C LYS A 83 -1.76 -27.50 9.76
N LYS A 84 -1.23 -26.32 9.49
CA LYS A 84 -0.13 -26.10 8.54
C LYS A 84 1.09 -25.59 9.29
N MET A 85 2.22 -26.27 9.14
CA MET A 85 3.52 -25.77 9.58
C MET A 85 3.89 -24.50 8.81
N LEU A 86 4.59 -23.60 9.49
CA LEU A 86 5.08 -22.36 8.89
C LEU A 86 6.49 -22.56 8.37
N THR A 87 6.73 -22.12 7.14
CA THR A 87 8.02 -22.20 6.47
C THR A 87 8.43 -20.79 6.07
N TYR A 88 9.62 -20.38 6.48
CA TYR A 88 10.18 -19.08 6.10
C TYR A 88 11.48 -19.28 5.33
N TYR A 89 11.65 -18.44 4.33
CA TYR A 89 12.89 -18.35 3.56
C TYR A 89 13.39 -16.91 3.65
N ILE A 90 14.66 -16.75 4.06
CA ILE A 90 15.33 -15.46 4.22
C ILE A 90 16.53 -15.43 3.27
N PRO A 91 16.41 -14.80 2.08
CA PRO A 91 17.48 -14.76 1.08
C PRO A 91 18.77 -14.11 1.58
N SER A 92 18.66 -13.16 2.52
CA SER A 92 19.82 -12.46 3.09
C SER A 92 20.65 -13.32 4.06
N LEU A 93 20.12 -14.44 4.55
CA LEU A 93 20.81 -15.34 5.46
C LEU A 93 21.58 -16.44 4.72
N GLY A 94 21.09 -16.85 3.54
CA GLY A 94 21.72 -17.86 2.70
C GLY A 94 20.82 -18.29 1.54
N PRO A 95 21.37 -19.04 0.57
CA PRO A 95 20.62 -19.49 -0.61
C PRO A 95 19.52 -20.49 -0.26
N ALA A 96 18.58 -20.72 -1.18
CA ALA A 96 17.59 -21.77 -1.01
C ALA A 96 18.25 -23.17 -1.10
N PRO A 97 17.71 -24.18 -0.40
CA PRO A 97 18.23 -25.53 -0.52
C PRO A 97 18.07 -26.08 -1.94
N SER A 98 18.92 -27.03 -2.33
CA SER A 98 18.97 -27.61 -3.67
C SER A 98 17.64 -28.18 -4.19
N TRP A 99 16.77 -28.65 -3.29
CA TRP A 99 15.45 -29.18 -3.61
C TRP A 99 14.35 -28.11 -3.71
N CYS A 100 14.66 -26.86 -3.35
CA CYS A 100 13.79 -25.68 -3.49
C CYS A 100 14.52 -24.50 -4.16
N SER A 101 15.41 -24.76 -5.12
CA SER A 101 16.15 -23.71 -5.84
C SER A 101 15.25 -22.69 -6.55
N PHE A 102 14.01 -23.09 -6.89
CA PHE A 102 13.02 -22.19 -7.48
C PHE A 102 12.62 -21.02 -6.56
N LEU A 103 12.78 -21.16 -5.22
CA LEU A 103 12.48 -20.07 -4.29
C LEU A 103 13.40 -18.87 -4.50
N ASP A 104 14.67 -19.09 -4.86
CA ASP A 104 15.62 -18.01 -5.15
C ASP A 104 15.12 -17.16 -6.33
N ASN A 105 14.74 -17.81 -7.42
CA ASN A 105 14.19 -17.12 -8.59
C ASN A 105 12.92 -16.32 -8.24
N LEU A 106 12.02 -16.92 -7.46
CA LEU A 106 10.76 -16.26 -7.08
C LEU A 106 11.00 -15.06 -6.15
N THR A 107 11.99 -15.16 -5.26
CA THR A 107 12.37 -14.02 -4.41
C THR A 107 13.08 -12.93 -5.20
N GLU A 108 13.91 -13.28 -6.19
CA GLU A 108 14.59 -12.33 -7.08
C GLU A 108 13.57 -11.57 -7.94
N GLU A 109 12.58 -12.25 -8.54
CA GLU A 109 11.49 -11.61 -9.27
C GLU A 109 10.66 -10.65 -8.40
N LEU A 110 10.39 -11.02 -7.14
CA LEU A 110 9.69 -10.15 -6.18
C LEU A 110 10.52 -8.93 -5.77
N GLU A 111 11.84 -9.09 -5.64
CA GLU A 111 12.76 -8.00 -5.36
C GLU A 111 12.83 -7.02 -6.54
N GLU A 112 12.94 -7.50 -7.78
CA GLU A 112 12.89 -6.66 -8.99
C GLU A 112 11.59 -5.87 -9.09
N THR A 113 10.46 -6.51 -8.81
CA THR A 113 9.14 -5.87 -8.91
C THR A 113 8.99 -4.67 -7.94
N ASN A 114 9.51 -4.80 -6.71
CA ASN A 114 9.42 -3.74 -5.70
C ASN A 114 10.19 -2.45 -6.04
N VAL A 115 11.20 -2.52 -6.91
CA VAL A 115 11.98 -1.33 -7.32
C VAL A 115 11.18 -0.41 -8.26
N THR A 116 10.07 -0.89 -8.83
CA THR A 116 9.34 -0.20 -9.91
C THR A 116 8.37 0.90 -9.46
N SER A 117 8.14 1.10 -8.16
CA SER A 117 7.01 1.92 -7.67
C SER A 117 7.21 3.45 -7.62
N VAL A 118 8.43 3.96 -7.80
CA VAL A 118 8.67 5.43 -7.70
C VAL A 118 8.18 6.20 -8.93
N TYR A 119 8.16 5.55 -10.10
CA TYR A 119 7.77 6.18 -11.37
C TYR A 119 6.39 5.76 -11.86
N ASP A 120 5.77 4.79 -11.20
CA ASP A 120 4.47 4.29 -11.61
C ASP A 120 3.36 5.33 -11.44
N ASP A 121 3.55 6.35 -10.60
CA ASP A 121 2.57 7.41 -10.41
C ASP A 121 2.65 8.56 -11.43
N PHE A 122 3.55 8.51 -12.42
CA PHE A 122 3.75 9.59 -13.36
C PHE A 122 3.51 9.18 -14.81
N ARG A 123 2.67 9.95 -15.50
CA ARG A 123 2.56 9.91 -16.96
C ARG A 123 3.35 11.06 -17.56
N PHE A 124 4.30 10.74 -18.43
CA PHE A 124 5.07 11.74 -19.16
C PHE A 124 4.18 12.41 -20.21
N VAL A 125 4.17 13.75 -20.24
CA VAL A 125 3.39 14.57 -21.17
C VAL A 125 4.32 15.58 -21.83
N THR A 126 4.31 15.64 -23.17
CA THR A 126 5.18 16.60 -23.88
C THR A 126 4.59 18.00 -23.82
N ALA A 127 5.43 19.04 -23.99
CA ALA A 127 4.96 20.43 -24.02
C ALA A 127 3.85 20.67 -25.08
N LYS A 128 3.94 19.97 -26.22
CA LYS A 128 2.93 20.00 -27.28
C LYS A 128 1.58 19.43 -26.83
N ASP A 129 1.59 18.32 -26.09
CA ASP A 129 0.39 17.71 -25.55
C ASP A 129 -0.32 18.61 -24.53
N LEU A 130 0.44 19.46 -23.83
CA LEU A 130 -0.07 20.43 -22.86
C LEU A 130 -0.61 21.70 -23.54
N ASP A 131 -0.02 22.11 -24.66
CA ASP A 131 -0.44 23.27 -25.46
C ASP A 131 -1.75 23.01 -26.22
N GLU A 132 -1.97 21.81 -26.74
CA GLU A 132 -3.22 21.41 -27.43
C GLU A 132 -4.50 21.73 -26.63
N PRO A 133 -4.63 21.33 -25.35
CA PRO A 133 -5.75 21.70 -24.51
C PRO A 133 -5.59 23.09 -23.87
N GLY A 134 -4.58 23.89 -24.22
CA GLY A 134 -4.31 25.21 -23.63
C GLY A 134 -4.01 25.15 -22.12
N LEU A 135 -3.37 24.07 -21.68
CA LEU A 135 -2.99 23.83 -20.27
C LEU A 135 -1.57 24.31 -19.96
N SER A 136 -0.92 25.03 -20.88
CA SER A 136 0.40 25.64 -20.70
C SER A 136 0.53 26.50 -19.44
N HIS A 137 -0.58 27.13 -19.01
CA HIS A 137 -0.66 27.90 -17.76
C HIS A 137 -0.51 27.08 -16.47
N LEU A 138 -0.61 25.75 -16.55
CA LEU A 138 -0.39 24.86 -15.41
C LEU A 138 1.08 24.47 -15.24
N THR A 139 1.95 24.83 -16.19
CA THR A 139 3.39 24.57 -16.11
C THR A 139 3.97 25.34 -14.91
N GLY A 140 4.49 24.60 -13.91
CA GLY A 140 4.96 25.17 -12.64
C GLY A 140 3.95 25.15 -11.48
N SER A 141 2.73 24.67 -11.72
CA SER A 141 1.75 24.38 -10.66
C SER A 141 2.04 23.03 -10.00
N GLU A 142 1.61 22.85 -8.75
CA GLU A 142 1.72 21.58 -7.97
C GLU A 142 1.05 20.38 -8.69
N MET A 143 0.22 20.65 -9.70
CA MET A 143 -0.45 19.64 -10.54
C MET A 143 0.47 19.00 -11.59
N LEU A 144 1.61 19.63 -11.93
CA LEU A 144 2.56 19.16 -12.94
C LEU A 144 3.97 19.18 -12.37
N CYS A 145 4.66 18.04 -12.43
CA CYS A 145 6.07 17.99 -12.11
C CYS A 145 6.90 18.29 -13.36
N ALA A 146 7.83 19.23 -13.29
CA ALA A 146 8.79 19.46 -14.36
C ALA A 146 9.85 18.36 -14.31
N TYR A 147 10.02 17.61 -15.41
CA TYR A 147 11.02 16.56 -15.51
C TYR A 147 11.88 16.77 -16.76
N GLY A 148 13.07 17.32 -16.58
CA GLY A 148 13.98 17.67 -17.67
C GLY A 148 13.37 18.68 -18.64
N SER A 149 13.22 18.28 -19.91
CA SER A 149 12.62 19.10 -20.98
C SER A 149 11.13 18.84 -21.21
N GLY A 150 10.47 18.07 -20.34
CA GLY A 150 9.05 17.74 -20.41
C GLY A 150 8.35 17.93 -19.07
N SER A 151 7.03 17.78 -19.09
CA SER A 151 6.19 17.85 -17.88
C SER A 151 5.60 16.46 -17.60
N CYS A 152 5.55 16.04 -16.35
CA CYS A 152 4.83 14.84 -15.95
C CYS A 152 3.57 15.19 -15.15
N VAL A 153 2.49 14.47 -15.45
CA VAL A 153 1.23 14.54 -14.71
C VAL A 153 1.19 13.35 -13.76
N PHE A 154 0.83 13.58 -12.50
CA PHE A 154 0.53 12.49 -11.57
C PHE A 154 -0.70 11.70 -12.05
N LYS A 155 -0.66 10.36 -12.04
CA LYS A 155 -1.79 9.47 -12.43
C LYS A 155 -3.10 9.86 -11.75
N ARG A 156 -3.08 10.35 -10.49
CA ARG A 156 -4.27 10.86 -9.78
C ARG A 156 -5.00 11.98 -10.54
N HIS A 157 -4.27 12.80 -11.29
CA HIS A 157 -4.79 13.93 -12.07
C HIS A 157 -5.04 13.59 -13.55
N GLU A 158 -4.70 12.37 -13.99
CA GLU A 158 -4.85 11.91 -15.37
C GLU A 158 -6.32 11.86 -15.83
N ALA A 159 -7.23 11.41 -14.98
CA ALA A 159 -8.66 11.38 -15.30
C ALA A 159 -9.22 12.79 -15.56
N ARG A 160 -8.76 13.79 -14.79
CA ARG A 160 -9.14 15.20 -14.98
C ARG A 160 -8.53 15.76 -16.26
N TYR A 161 -7.26 15.45 -16.53
CA TYR A 161 -6.57 15.86 -17.75
C TYR A 161 -7.30 15.32 -19.00
N THR A 162 -7.63 14.03 -19.01
CA THR A 162 -8.33 13.37 -20.12
C THR A 162 -9.73 13.95 -20.33
N ALA A 163 -10.47 14.18 -19.25
CA ALA A 163 -11.80 14.80 -19.32
C ALA A 163 -11.75 16.22 -19.91
N VAL A 164 -10.76 17.02 -19.52
CA VAL A 164 -10.57 18.39 -20.06
C VAL A 164 -10.18 18.34 -21.54
N LYS A 165 -9.29 17.42 -21.94
CA LYS A 165 -8.90 17.23 -23.35
C LYS A 165 -10.13 16.86 -24.20
N ALA A 166 -10.95 15.92 -23.75
CA ALA A 166 -12.17 15.50 -24.45
C ALA A 166 -13.21 16.64 -24.56
N ALA A 167 -13.46 17.38 -23.47
CA ALA A 167 -14.42 18.47 -23.47
C ALA A 167 -14.02 19.63 -24.40
N LYS A 168 -12.71 19.92 -24.51
CA LYS A 168 -12.21 20.94 -25.45
C LYS A 168 -12.26 20.47 -26.90
N GLY A 169 -11.98 19.20 -27.17
CA GLY A 169 -12.13 18.61 -28.50
C GLY A 169 -13.56 18.72 -29.02
N LEU A 170 -14.55 18.30 -28.22
CA LEU A 170 -15.98 18.41 -28.54
C LEU A 170 -16.43 19.86 -28.80
N LYS A 171 -15.93 20.83 -28.04
CA LYS A 171 -16.23 22.25 -28.28
C LYS A 171 -15.64 22.78 -29.59
N ARG A 172 -14.47 22.28 -30.01
CA ARG A 172 -13.84 22.68 -31.27
C ARG A 172 -14.65 22.14 -32.46
N GLU A 173 -15.01 20.85 -32.43
CA GLU A 173 -15.83 20.23 -33.48
C GLU A 173 -17.22 20.88 -33.58
N ALA A 174 -17.85 21.19 -32.44
CA ALA A 174 -19.12 21.90 -32.43
C ALA A 174 -19.02 23.32 -33.01
N ARG A 175 -17.90 24.01 -32.80
CA ARG A 175 -17.64 25.34 -33.37
C ARG A 175 -17.42 25.27 -34.88
N GLU A 176 -16.58 24.34 -35.34
CA GLU A 176 -16.33 24.10 -36.77
C GLU A 176 -17.62 23.71 -37.51
N ALA A 177 -18.46 22.87 -36.92
CA ALA A 177 -19.77 22.52 -37.49
C ALA A 177 -20.76 23.69 -37.52
N THR A 178 -20.62 24.67 -36.63
CA THR A 178 -21.44 25.89 -36.64
C THR A 178 -20.93 26.88 -37.69
N GLU A 179 -19.61 26.99 -37.86
CA GLU A 179 -18.98 27.82 -38.88
C GLU A 179 -19.30 27.29 -40.29
N LEU A 180 -19.24 25.97 -40.52
CA LEU A 180 -19.65 25.35 -41.79
C LEU A 180 -21.13 25.59 -42.13
N LYS A 181 -22.04 25.50 -41.15
CA LYS A 181 -23.47 25.79 -41.36
C LYS A 181 -23.73 27.26 -41.68
N ARG A 182 -22.89 28.15 -41.16
CA ARG A 182 -22.96 29.58 -41.44
C ARG A 182 -22.46 29.89 -42.85
N ASP A 183 -21.35 29.28 -43.26
CA ASP A 183 -20.83 29.39 -44.62
C ASP A 183 -21.82 28.81 -45.65
N GLU A 184 -22.49 27.70 -45.35
CA GLU A 184 -23.57 27.16 -46.19
C GLU A 184 -24.78 28.11 -46.31
N GLN A 185 -25.14 28.81 -45.22
CA GLN A 185 -26.21 29.82 -45.24
C GLN A 185 -25.82 31.08 -46.01
N ASP A 186 -24.55 31.50 -45.94
CA ASP A 186 -24.04 32.67 -46.66
C ASP A 186 -23.92 32.39 -48.17
N ILE A 187 -23.67 31.14 -48.59
CA ILE A 187 -23.71 30.73 -50.00
C ILE A 187 -25.14 30.76 -50.57
N PHE A 188 -26.16 30.43 -49.77
CA PHE A 188 -27.56 30.40 -50.22
C PHE A 188 -28.22 31.80 -50.27
N ASN A 189 -27.64 32.79 -49.58
CA ASN A 189 -28.11 34.17 -49.51
C ASN A 189 -27.29 35.19 -50.33
N ALA A 190 -26.32 34.72 -51.13
CA ALA A 190 -25.63 35.59 -52.08
C ALA A 190 -26.56 35.92 -53.27
N PRO A 191 -26.62 37.20 -53.72
CA PRO A 191 -27.59 37.68 -54.73
C PRO A 191 -27.40 37.09 -56.13
#